data_AF-X1SCG4-F1
#
_entry.id   AF-X1SCG4-F1
#
_cell.length_a   1.000
_cell.length_b   1.000
_cell.length_c   1.000
_cell.angle_alpha   90.00
_cell.angle_beta   90.00
_cell.angle_gamma   90.00
#
_symmetry.space_group_name_H-M   'P 1'
#
loop_
_entity.id
_entity.type
_entity.pdbx_description
1 polymer ?
#
loop_
_entity_poly.entity_id
_entity_poly.type
_entity_poly.pdbx_seq_one_letter_code
_entity_poly.pdbx_strand_id
1 'polypeptide(L)'
;MSYEEYLKRIAELAKNVGAGHSEDTPKTLDTPGKRALYNNLNQNEELAIDIDTAVKENRHDDWRGIKAREQVIKSALFGVLKDESEVERIFLIIKAQKEY
;
A
#
# COMPACT_ATOMS: atom_id res chain seq x y z
N MET A 1 -9.78 -15.50 -12.72
CA MET A 1 -8.76 -15.31 -11.67
C MET A 1 -9.25 -16.01 -10.42
N SER A 2 -8.51 -17.00 -9.93
CA SER A 2 -8.78 -17.65 -8.65
C SER A 2 -8.31 -16.76 -7.49
N TYR A 3 -8.99 -16.86 -6.35
CA TYR A 3 -8.56 -16.23 -5.09
C TYR A 3 -7.14 -16.68 -4.68
N GLU A 4 -6.74 -17.91 -5.01
CA GLU A 4 -5.38 -18.39 -4.77
C GLU A 4 -4.33 -17.76 -5.69
N GLU A 5 -4.67 -17.49 -6.95
CA GLU A 5 -3.78 -16.81 -7.89
C GLU A 5 -3.54 -15.36 -7.46
N TYR A 6 -4.60 -14.72 -6.96
CA TYR A 6 -4.52 -13.41 -6.33
C TYR A 6 -3.52 -13.44 -5.16
N LEU A 7 -3.69 -14.35 -4.20
CA LEU A 7 -2.80 -14.49 -3.03
C LEU A 7 -1.34 -14.82 -3.40
N LYS A 8 -1.10 -15.61 -4.45
CA LYS A 8 0.26 -15.87 -4.94
C LYS A 8 0.92 -14.61 -5.52
N ARG A 9 0.18 -13.84 -6.33
CA ARG A 9 0.67 -12.58 -6.89
C ARG A 9 1.00 -11.56 -5.80
N ILE A 10 0.23 -11.57 -4.71
CA ILE A 10 0.47 -10.75 -3.51
C ILE A 10 1.78 -11.14 -2.81
N ALA A 11 2.04 -12.43 -2.65
CA ALA A 11 3.26 -12.93 -2.01
C ALA A 11 4.53 -12.56 -2.80
N GLU A 12 4.44 -12.48 -4.13
CA GLU A 12 5.54 -12.05 -4.99
C GLU A 12 5.82 -10.56 -4.87
N LEU A 13 4.78 -9.72 -4.80
CA LEU A 13 4.93 -8.27 -4.64
C LEU A 13 5.52 -7.89 -3.27
N ALA A 14 5.07 -8.58 -2.20
CA ALA A 14 5.59 -8.37 -0.86
C ALA A 14 7.09 -8.69 -0.73
N LYS A 15 7.64 -9.60 -1.54
CA LYS A 15 9.08 -9.93 -1.54
C LYS A 15 9.96 -8.77 -2.01
N ASN A 16 9.46 -7.90 -2.89
CA ASN A 16 10.23 -6.79 -3.45
C ASN A 16 10.23 -5.53 -2.57
N VAL A 17 9.41 -5.50 -1.51
CA VAL A 17 9.34 -4.38 -0.55
C VAL A 17 10.65 -4.17 0.21
N GLY A 18 11.41 -5.24 0.45
CA GLY A 18 12.64 -5.20 1.26
C GLY A 18 13.93 -4.84 0.51
N ALA A 19 13.90 -4.71 -0.83
CA ALA A 19 15.12 -4.54 -1.63
C ALA A 19 15.55 -3.08 -1.86
N GLY A 20 14.74 -2.10 -1.43
CA GLY A 20 14.97 -0.69 -1.71
C GLY A 20 15.87 0.01 -0.70
N HIS A 21 17.17 -0.32 -0.70
CA HIS A 21 18.21 0.60 -0.23
C HIS A 21 19.00 1.08 -1.45
N SER A 22 18.52 2.14 -2.09
CA SER A 22 19.26 2.87 -3.11
C SER A 22 19.52 4.28 -2.58
N GLU A 23 20.74 4.79 -2.74
CA GLU A 23 21.13 6.12 -2.27
C GLU A 23 20.30 7.26 -2.89
N ASP A 24 19.58 6.99 -3.98
CA ASP A 24 18.65 7.90 -4.67
C ASP A 24 17.23 7.95 -4.06
N THR A 25 16.99 7.36 -2.89
CA THR A 25 15.65 7.39 -2.28
C THR A 25 15.30 8.83 -1.86
N PRO A 26 14.21 9.44 -2.36
CA PRO A 26 13.81 10.78 -1.97
C PRO A 26 13.66 10.93 -0.46
N LYS A 27 14.10 12.07 0.09
CA LYS A 27 14.08 12.35 1.54
C LYS A 27 12.67 12.29 2.15
N THR A 28 11.64 12.46 1.33
CA THR A 28 10.23 12.40 1.68
C THR A 28 9.76 10.96 1.99
N LEU A 29 10.47 9.93 1.52
CA LEU A 29 10.20 8.51 1.80
C LEU A 29 10.93 8.04 3.07
N ASP A 30 10.73 8.78 4.16
CA ASP A 30 11.38 8.55 5.45
C ASP A 30 10.85 7.31 6.20
N THR A 31 9.62 6.86 5.94
CA THR A 31 9.03 5.66 6.58
C THR A 31 9.15 4.38 5.74
N PRO A 32 9.27 3.20 6.39
CA PRO A 32 9.17 1.90 5.72
C PRO A 32 7.93 1.74 4.83
N GLY A 33 6.76 2.23 5.24
CA GLY A 33 5.52 2.13 4.45
C GLY A 33 5.54 3.02 3.21
N LYS A 34 6.03 4.27 3.30
CA LYS A 34 6.22 5.13 2.13
C LYS A 34 7.18 4.51 1.11
N ARG A 35 8.30 3.93 1.58
CA ARG A 35 9.23 3.19 0.70
C ARG A 35 8.58 1.96 0.07
N ALA A 36 7.79 1.22 0.83
CA ALA A 36 7.05 0.06 0.32
C ALA A 36 6.07 0.46 -0.79
N LEU A 37 5.33 1.56 -0.59
CA LEU A 37 4.43 2.11 -1.60
C LEU A 37 5.20 2.52 -2.86
N TYR A 38 6.24 3.35 -2.72
CA TYR A 38 7.08 3.80 -3.83
C TYR A 38 7.61 2.64 -4.70
N ASN A 39 8.19 1.61 -4.06
CA ASN A 39 8.72 0.44 -4.76
C ASN A 39 7.63 -0.36 -5.50
N ASN A 40 6.38 -0.26 -5.07
CA ASN A 40 5.24 -0.96 -5.65
C ASN A 40 4.38 -0.09 -6.57
N LEU A 41 4.74 1.18 -6.74
CA LEU A 41 4.03 2.18 -7.57
C LEU A 41 4.92 2.69 -8.69
N ASN A 42 5.79 1.82 -9.23
CA ASN A 42 6.75 2.15 -10.29
C ASN A 42 7.62 3.36 -9.94
N GLN A 43 8.00 3.50 -8.66
CA GLN A 43 8.83 4.60 -8.20
C GLN A 43 8.19 5.99 -8.42
N ASN A 44 6.86 6.06 -8.38
CA ASN A 44 6.14 7.33 -8.36
C ASN A 44 6.07 7.87 -6.91
N GLU A 45 6.88 8.87 -6.61
CA GLU A 45 6.97 9.50 -5.28
C GLU A 45 5.67 10.20 -4.88
N GLU A 46 5.10 11.01 -5.76
CA GLU A 46 3.87 11.77 -5.51
C GLU A 46 2.72 10.82 -5.15
N LEU A 47 2.54 9.77 -5.96
CA LEU A 47 1.50 8.77 -5.73
C LEU A 47 1.70 8.00 -4.42
N ALA A 48 2.96 7.71 -4.05
CA ALA A 48 3.26 7.05 -2.78
C ALA A 48 2.92 7.94 -1.57
N ILE A 49 3.20 9.25 -1.66
CA ILE A 49 2.86 10.24 -0.63
C ILE A 49 1.35 10.42 -0.51
N ASP A 50 0.64 10.53 -1.64
CA ASP A 50 -0.82 10.68 -1.66
C ASP A 50 -1.52 9.46 -1.04
N ILE A 51 -1.06 8.26 -1.36
CA ILE A 51 -1.61 7.03 -0.80
C ILE A 51 -1.30 6.92 0.70
N ASP A 52 -0.07 7.21 1.12
CA ASP A 52 0.30 7.22 2.55
C ASP A 52 -0.59 8.17 3.35
N THR A 53 -0.83 9.36 2.80
CA THR A 53 -1.68 10.40 3.41
C THR A 53 -3.13 9.93 3.49
N ALA A 54 -3.70 9.47 2.36
CA ALA A 54 -5.08 9.00 2.29
C ALA A 54 -5.35 7.86 3.29
N VAL A 55 -4.40 6.93 3.45
CA VAL A 55 -4.52 5.84 4.43
C VAL A 55 -4.46 6.39 5.86
N LYS A 56 -3.51 7.27 6.17
CA LYS A 56 -3.35 7.81 7.53
C LYS A 56 -4.55 8.65 7.99
N GLU A 57 -5.21 9.36 7.07
CA GLU A 57 -6.39 10.17 7.37
C GLU A 57 -7.66 9.32 7.57
N ASN A 58 -7.77 8.17 6.89
CA ASN A 58 -8.98 7.36 6.87
C ASN A 58 -8.90 6.10 7.74
N ARG A 59 -7.69 5.70 8.17
CA ARG A 59 -7.54 4.54 9.06
C ARG A 59 -8.06 4.88 10.45
N HIS A 60 -8.98 4.07 10.93
CA HIS A 60 -9.33 4.02 12.34
C HIS A 60 -8.35 3.12 13.10
N ASP A 61 -8.24 3.28 14.41
CA ASP A 61 -7.51 2.33 15.26
C ASP A 61 -8.05 0.90 15.05
N ASP A 62 -7.17 -0.11 15.16
CA ASP A 62 -7.51 -1.53 14.99
C ASP A 62 -8.31 -1.86 13.72
N TRP A 63 -8.07 -1.16 12.61
CA TRP A 63 -8.79 -1.39 11.36
C TRP A 63 -8.56 -2.78 10.76
N ARG A 64 -7.42 -3.41 11.06
CA ARG A 64 -7.04 -4.72 10.50
C ARG A 64 -7.96 -5.82 11.00
N GLY A 65 -8.50 -6.60 10.07
CA GLY A 65 -9.44 -7.68 10.38
C GLY A 65 -10.88 -7.20 10.55
N ILE A 66 -11.14 -5.89 10.59
CA ILE A 66 -12.50 -5.33 10.66
C ILE A 66 -12.94 -4.96 9.24
N LYS A 67 -13.73 -5.84 8.61
CA LYS A 67 -14.15 -5.70 7.20
C LYS A 67 -14.67 -4.31 6.83
N ALA A 68 -15.49 -3.69 7.67
CA ALA A 68 -16.02 -2.36 7.41
C ALA A 68 -14.93 -1.27 7.37
N ARG A 69 -13.95 -1.33 8.29
CA ARG A 69 -12.83 -0.38 8.35
C ARG A 69 -11.81 -0.62 7.23
N GLU A 70 -11.58 -1.89 6.88
CA GLU A 70 -10.80 -2.24 5.69
C GLU A 70 -11.41 -1.66 4.41
N GLN A 71 -12.74 -1.67 4.28
CA GLN A 71 -13.43 -1.05 3.14
C GLN A 71 -13.32 0.47 3.10
N VAL A 72 -13.29 1.15 4.25
CA VAL A 72 -13.03 2.60 4.30
C VAL A 72 -11.67 2.94 3.71
N ILE A 73 -10.63 2.19 4.09
CA ILE A 73 -9.28 2.38 3.54
C ILE A 73 -9.26 2.07 2.04
N LYS A 74 -9.88 0.97 1.60
CA LYS A 74 -9.98 0.64 0.17
C LYS A 74 -10.72 1.72 -0.62
N SER A 75 -11.76 2.32 -0.06
CA SER A 75 -12.46 3.45 -0.68
C SER A 75 -11.56 4.68 -0.80
N ALA A 76 -10.75 4.98 0.22
CA ALA A 76 -9.78 6.08 0.17
C ALA A 76 -8.71 5.82 -0.91
N LEU A 77 -8.18 4.60 -0.98
CA LEU A 77 -7.26 4.18 -2.04
C LEU A 77 -7.87 4.31 -3.43
N PHE A 78 -9.13 3.91 -3.60
CA PHE A 78 -9.83 4.05 -4.88
C PHE A 78 -10.00 5.52 -5.28
N GLY A 79 -10.13 6.42 -4.30
CA GLY A 79 -10.13 7.87 -4.50
C GLY A 79 -8.92 8.37 -5.28
N VAL A 80 -7.74 7.76 -5.04
CA VAL A 80 -6.47 8.11 -5.66
C VAL A 80 -6.18 7.26 -6.90
N LEU A 81 -6.29 5.94 -6.79
CA LEU A 81 -5.86 4.98 -7.82
C LEU A 81 -6.86 4.85 -8.97
N LYS A 82 -8.17 5.02 -8.72
CA LYS A 82 -9.25 4.83 -9.70
C LYS A 82 -9.26 3.44 -10.39
N ASP A 83 -8.60 2.45 -9.80
CA ASP A 83 -8.50 1.07 -10.30
C ASP A 83 -8.68 0.10 -9.13
N GLU A 84 -9.74 -0.72 -9.18
CA GLU A 84 -10.06 -1.69 -8.11
C GLU A 84 -8.99 -2.76 -7.90
N SER A 85 -8.31 -3.19 -8.98
CA SER A 85 -7.26 -4.21 -8.89
C SER A 85 -6.03 -3.64 -8.19
N GLU A 86 -5.68 -2.40 -8.50
CA GLU A 86 -4.58 -1.70 -7.85
C GLU A 86 -4.90 -1.38 -6.38
N VAL A 87 -6.14 -1.02 -6.07
CA VAL A 87 -6.60 -0.84 -4.67
C VAL A 87 -6.39 -2.11 -3.87
N GLU A 88 -6.86 -3.24 -4.38
CA GLU A 88 -6.71 -4.55 -3.74
C GLU A 88 -5.24 -4.92 -3.54
N ARG A 89 -4.40 -4.68 -4.55
CA ARG A 89 -2.95 -4.92 -4.50
C ARG A 89 -2.24 -4.05 -3.45
N ILE A 90 -2.48 -2.74 -3.48
CA ILE A 90 -1.81 -1.77 -2.60
C ILE A 90 -2.31 -1.88 -1.15
N PHE A 91 -3.60 -2.15 -0.97
CA PHE A 91 -4.18 -2.38 0.36
C PHE A 91 -3.44 -3.47 1.14
N LEU A 92 -2.99 -4.52 0.47
CA LEU A 92 -2.28 -5.62 1.13
C LEU A 92 -0.86 -5.25 1.54
N ILE A 93 -0.19 -4.41 0.76
CA ILE A 93 1.10 -3.84 1.13
C ILE A 93 0.92 -3.00 2.40
N ILE A 94 -0.08 -2.12 2.43
CA ILE A 94 -0.42 -1.30 3.61
C ILE A 94 -0.75 -2.18 4.82
N LYS A 95 -1.59 -3.21 4.63
CA LYS A 95 -2.01 -4.13 5.70
C LYS A 95 -0.83 -4.87 6.33
N ALA A 96 0.20 -5.19 5.55
CA ALA A 96 1.41 -5.86 6.02
C ALA A 96 2.38 -4.94 6.79
N GLN A 97 2.34 -3.63 6.55
CA GLN A 97 3.22 -2.68 7.25
C GLN A 97 2.68 -2.37 8.64
N LYS A 98 3.52 -2.46 9.68
CA LYS A 98 3.11 -2.22 11.08
C LYS A 98 2.87 -0.75 11.42
N GLU A 99 3.31 0.18 10.59
CA GLU A 99 3.23 1.63 10.86
C GLU A 99 1.86 2.26 10.58
N TYR A 100 1.06 1.60 9.73
CA TYR A 100 -0.36 1.92 9.53
C TYR A 100 -1.24 1.21 10.56
#